data_AF-A0A9D9XZB4-F1
#
_entry.id   AF-A0A9D9XZB4-F1
#
_cell.length_a   1.000
_cell.length_b   1.000
_cell.length_c   1.000
_cell.angle_alpha   90.00
_cell.angle_beta   90.00
_cell.angle_gamma   90.00
#
_symmetry.space_group_name_H-M   'P 1'
#
loop_
_entity.id
_entity.type
_entity.pdbx_description
1 polymer ?
#
loop_
_entity_poly.entity_id
_entity_poly.type
_entity_poly.pdbx_seq_one_letter_code
_entity_poly.pdbx_strand_id
1 'polypeptide(L)'
;MKKLHYLFLVQLFTFFLSPLMAQDTVIVLKDPGFEETPKLGGQTLEIIKEWTDCGKIKFPNETPPDIHPNGYWGNNIPPHQGKTYLGMVVRDNGSNESVGQKCRSDLLKSNKYEMSVHLAQSPNFKSHSRSYGVVVNFTTPTVLQVWGGTNNCDEVELLYESPPIDHNEWKTYTFWFRPKSNISTLTFSAYYKRNTIVAYNGHILLDTVSDIIQIE
;
A
#
# COMPACT_ATOMS: atom_id res chain seq x y z
N MET A 1 -76.74 20.76 36.94
CA MET A 1 -75.72 21.27 36.01
C MET A 1 -74.35 20.72 36.43
N LYS A 2 -73.86 19.65 35.77
CA LYS A 2 -72.55 19.02 36.09
C LYS A 2 -71.56 19.44 35.00
N LYS A 3 -70.49 20.15 35.37
CA LYS A 3 -69.41 20.54 34.45
C LYS A 3 -68.42 19.38 34.30
N LEU A 4 -68.42 18.75 33.13
CA LEU A 4 -67.47 17.71 32.75
C LEU A 4 -66.18 18.40 32.26
N HIS A 5 -65.10 18.28 33.02
CA HIS A 5 -63.79 18.79 32.63
C HIS A 5 -63.09 17.73 31.77
N TYR A 6 -62.96 17.99 30.47
CA TYR A 6 -62.09 17.20 29.58
C TYR A 6 -60.67 17.76 29.69
N LEU A 7 -59.77 17.05 30.37
CA LEU A 7 -58.34 17.27 30.23
C LEU A 7 -57.89 16.63 28.90
N PHE A 8 -57.52 17.48 27.93
CA PHE A 8 -56.89 17.04 26.69
C PHE A 8 -55.38 16.88 26.94
N LEU A 9 -54.93 15.64 27.09
CA LEU A 9 -53.50 15.30 27.19
C LEU A 9 -52.92 15.25 25.77
N VAL A 10 -52.32 16.35 25.33
CA VAL A 10 -51.55 16.40 24.08
C VAL A 10 -50.16 15.79 24.36
N GLN A 11 -49.97 14.52 24.02
CA GLN A 11 -48.64 13.91 24.01
C GLN A 11 -47.85 14.47 22.81
N LEU A 12 -46.97 15.43 23.10
CA LEU A 12 -46.00 15.97 22.16
C LEU A 12 -44.95 14.87 21.87
N PHE A 13 -45.11 14.14 20.77
CA PHE A 13 -44.14 13.13 20.33
C PHE A 13 -42.95 13.87 19.69
N THR A 14 -41.98 14.29 20.52
CA THR A 14 -40.72 14.84 20.04
C THR A 14 -39.92 13.72 19.37
N PHE A 15 -39.99 13.64 18.04
CA PHE A 15 -39.03 12.88 17.23
C PHE A 15 -37.65 13.51 17.44
N PHE A 16 -36.87 12.95 18.38
CA PHE A 16 -35.44 13.17 18.41
C PHE A 16 -34.86 12.49 17.16
N LEU A 17 -34.74 13.26 16.08
CA LEU A 17 -33.83 12.94 14.97
C LEU A 17 -32.42 13.01 15.53
N SER A 18 -31.94 11.92 16.13
CA SER A 18 -30.52 11.72 16.35
C SER A 18 -29.83 11.77 14.99
N PRO A 19 -28.87 12.68 14.75
CA PRO A 19 -28.04 12.57 13.55
C PRO A 19 -27.32 11.23 13.64
N LEU A 20 -27.56 10.35 12.66
CA LEU A 20 -26.66 9.23 12.41
C LEU A 20 -25.32 9.86 12.04
N MET A 21 -24.41 9.95 13.00
CA MET A 21 -23.00 10.11 12.68
C MET A 21 -22.59 8.78 12.07
N ALA A 22 -22.49 8.70 10.75
CA ALA A 22 -21.73 7.63 10.12
C ALA A 22 -20.30 7.75 10.67
N GLN A 23 -19.85 6.79 11.47
CA GLN A 23 -18.45 6.70 11.84
C GLN A 23 -17.71 6.19 10.61
N ASP A 24 -16.75 6.97 10.12
CA ASP A 24 -15.80 6.49 9.10
C ASP A 24 -15.13 5.23 9.64
N THR A 25 -15.32 4.10 8.96
CA THR A 25 -14.65 2.86 9.32
C THR A 25 -13.17 3.01 8.97
N VAL A 26 -12.30 3.09 9.99
CA VAL A 26 -10.84 3.15 9.81
C VAL A 26 -10.25 1.75 9.90
N ILE A 27 -9.59 1.32 8.83
CA ILE A 27 -8.89 0.04 8.74
C ILE A 27 -7.39 0.31 8.77
N VAL A 28 -6.77 -0.08 9.88
CA VAL A 28 -5.35 0.19 10.18
C VAL A 28 -4.45 -0.90 9.59
N LEU A 29 -3.38 -0.46 8.94
CA LEU A 29 -2.27 -1.32 8.51
C LEU A 29 -1.20 -1.40 9.61
N LYS A 30 -0.52 -2.54 9.69
CA LYS A 30 0.61 -2.70 10.58
C LYS A 30 1.88 -2.16 9.92
N ASP A 31 2.66 -1.44 10.71
CA ASP A 31 3.93 -0.82 10.31
C ASP A 31 3.88 -0.12 8.93
N PRO A 32 3.02 0.91 8.78
CA PRO A 32 2.84 1.59 7.50
C PRO A 32 4.07 2.38 7.01
N GLY A 33 5.02 2.66 7.92
CA GLY A 33 6.27 3.35 7.62
C GLY A 33 7.45 2.41 7.36
N PHE A 34 7.28 1.09 7.52
CA PHE A 34 8.36 0.12 7.40
C PHE A 34 9.52 0.42 8.37
N GLU A 35 9.17 0.69 9.63
CA GLU A 35 10.08 1.20 10.67
C GLU A 35 10.86 0.09 11.36
N GLU A 36 12.09 -0.15 10.86
CA GLU A 36 12.99 -1.17 11.39
C GLU A 36 14.48 -0.82 11.18
N THR A 37 15.37 -1.81 11.20
CA THR A 37 16.80 -1.59 10.93
C THR A 37 17.04 -1.64 9.43
N PRO A 38 17.70 -0.64 8.81
CA PRO A 38 18.09 -0.71 7.41
C PRO A 38 18.86 -1.99 7.10
N LYS A 39 18.48 -2.67 6.03
CA LYS A 39 19.09 -3.94 5.61
C LYS A 39 18.85 -4.20 4.13
N LEU A 40 19.79 -4.90 3.51
CA LEU A 40 19.59 -5.44 2.17
C LEU A 40 18.69 -6.68 2.23
N GLY A 41 17.86 -6.86 1.21
CA GLY A 41 17.05 -8.04 1.03
C GLY A 41 17.90 -9.32 1.08
N GLY A 42 17.47 -10.28 1.90
CA GLY A 42 18.13 -11.59 2.04
C GLY A 42 19.29 -11.62 3.04
N GLN A 43 19.61 -10.50 3.71
CA GLN A 43 20.59 -10.51 4.81
C GLN A 43 20.05 -11.16 6.10
N THR A 44 18.73 -11.14 6.30
CA THR A 44 18.07 -11.68 7.51
C THR A 44 16.94 -12.65 7.15
N LEU A 45 16.61 -13.55 8.08
CA LEU A 45 15.48 -14.49 7.93
C LEU A 45 14.13 -13.78 7.94
N GLU A 46 13.97 -12.77 8.79
CA GLU A 46 12.81 -11.88 8.78
C GLU A 46 13.07 -10.79 7.73
N ILE A 47 12.26 -10.80 6.67
CA ILE A 47 12.49 -9.97 5.49
C ILE A 47 12.06 -8.53 5.76
N ILE A 48 10.80 -8.31 6.15
CA ILE A 48 10.27 -6.99 6.55
C ILE A 48 9.31 -7.23 7.71
N LYS A 49 9.41 -6.43 8.77
CA LYS A 49 8.59 -6.59 9.96
C LYS A 49 7.10 -6.34 9.64
N GLU A 50 6.20 -7.16 10.16
CA GLU A 50 4.73 -7.12 9.90
C GLU A 50 4.26 -7.31 8.44
N TRP A 51 5.17 -7.27 7.47
CA TRP A 51 4.89 -7.46 6.05
C TRP A 51 5.44 -8.79 5.55
N THR A 52 4.72 -9.41 4.62
CA THR A 52 5.18 -10.65 3.98
C THR A 52 5.78 -10.33 2.63
N ASP A 53 7.00 -10.79 2.37
CA ASP A 53 7.54 -10.84 1.02
C ASP A 53 6.71 -11.80 0.16
N CYS A 54 6.00 -11.21 -0.80
CA CYS A 54 5.13 -11.90 -1.75
C CYS A 54 5.84 -12.20 -3.07
N GLY A 55 6.93 -11.48 -3.35
CA GLY A 55 7.78 -11.71 -4.53
C GLY A 55 8.35 -13.12 -4.55
N LYS A 56 8.81 -13.64 -3.41
CA LYS A 56 9.35 -15.01 -3.29
C LYS A 56 8.39 -16.13 -3.71
N ILE A 57 7.08 -15.90 -3.69
CA ILE A 57 6.09 -16.92 -4.08
C ILE A 57 6.14 -17.13 -5.60
N LYS A 58 6.25 -16.04 -6.36
CA LYS A 58 6.29 -16.06 -7.84
C LYS A 58 7.71 -16.20 -8.37
N PHE A 59 8.68 -15.63 -7.66
CA PHE A 59 10.08 -15.52 -8.07
C PHE A 59 10.99 -16.02 -6.94
N PRO A 60 10.96 -17.32 -6.59
CA PRO A 60 11.66 -17.87 -5.42
C PRO A 60 13.18 -17.75 -5.48
N ASN A 61 13.74 -17.48 -6.66
CA ASN A 61 15.17 -17.29 -6.87
C ASN A 61 15.59 -15.82 -6.83
N GLU A 62 14.65 -14.87 -6.75
CA GLU A 62 14.96 -13.44 -6.68
C GLU A 62 15.24 -12.97 -5.25
N THR A 63 15.92 -11.84 -5.14
CA THR A 63 16.12 -11.21 -3.83
C THR A 63 14.82 -10.58 -3.36
N PRO A 64 14.58 -10.54 -2.05
CA PRO A 64 13.47 -9.79 -1.49
C PRO A 64 13.75 -8.28 -1.49
N PRO A 65 12.73 -7.44 -1.18
CA PRO A 65 12.90 -6.00 -1.07
C PRO A 65 13.90 -5.56 0.01
N ASP A 66 14.41 -4.34 -0.14
CA ASP A 66 15.35 -3.70 0.78
C ASP A 66 14.63 -2.76 1.76
N ILE A 67 15.18 -2.62 2.97
CA ILE A 67 14.81 -1.53 3.90
C ILE A 67 15.94 -0.50 3.92
N HIS A 68 15.60 0.73 3.56
CA HIS A 68 16.48 1.90 3.49
C HIS A 68 16.22 2.85 4.66
N PRO A 69 17.09 3.85 4.93
CA PRO A 69 18.31 4.23 4.23
C PRO A 69 19.58 3.61 4.82
N ASN A 70 20.62 3.45 4.01
CA ASN A 70 22.00 3.24 4.48
C ASN A 70 23.06 3.42 3.36
N GLY A 71 22.73 4.19 2.30
CA GLY A 71 23.56 4.24 1.08
C GLY A 71 23.55 2.96 0.25
N TYR A 72 22.80 1.94 0.66
CA TYR A 72 22.60 0.69 -0.09
C TYR A 72 22.21 1.00 -1.52
N TRP A 73 22.85 0.30 -2.47
CA TRP A 73 22.60 0.46 -3.90
C TRP A 73 22.82 1.88 -4.45
N GLY A 74 23.46 2.76 -3.70
CA GLY A 74 23.61 4.18 -4.03
C GLY A 74 22.37 5.03 -3.75
N ASN A 75 21.35 4.47 -3.08
CA ASN A 75 20.17 5.20 -2.63
C ASN A 75 20.49 6.04 -1.39
N ASN A 76 20.31 7.35 -1.51
CA ASN A 76 20.57 8.34 -0.46
C ASN A 76 19.36 9.22 -0.16
N ILE A 77 18.16 8.82 -0.60
CA ILE A 77 16.94 9.54 -0.26
C ILE A 77 16.72 9.45 1.27
N PRO A 78 16.52 10.56 1.99
CA PRO A 78 16.13 10.49 3.40
C PRO A 78 14.71 9.94 3.52
N PRO A 79 14.34 9.28 4.63
CA PRO A 79 12.97 8.84 4.87
C PRO A 79 12.00 10.02 4.80
N HIS A 80 10.78 9.78 4.32
CA HIS A 80 9.72 10.78 4.36
C HIS A 80 9.31 11.03 5.82
N GLN A 81 9.12 9.95 6.57
CA GLN A 81 8.79 9.97 7.99
C GLN A 81 9.56 8.88 8.72
N GLY A 82 9.81 9.08 10.01
CA GLY A 82 10.47 8.07 10.83
C GLY A 82 11.94 7.91 10.47
N LYS A 83 12.41 6.67 10.37
CA LYS A 83 13.82 6.31 10.18
C LYS A 83 14.07 5.51 8.93
N THR A 84 13.09 4.74 8.46
CA THR A 84 13.28 3.80 7.37
C THR A 84 12.13 3.81 6.39
N TYR A 85 12.34 3.18 5.23
CA TYR A 85 11.35 3.06 4.18
C TYR A 85 11.65 1.85 3.30
N LEU A 86 10.66 1.42 2.54
CA LEU A 86 10.75 0.25 1.67
C LEU A 86 11.30 0.63 0.29
N GLY A 87 12.23 -0.16 -0.23
CA GLY A 87 12.64 -0.13 -1.63
C GLY A 87 12.25 -1.43 -2.34
N MET A 88 11.49 -1.33 -3.44
CA MET A 88 11.12 -2.49 -4.26
C MET A 88 11.61 -2.32 -5.70
N VAL A 89 11.98 -3.42 -6.35
CA VAL A 89 12.47 -3.43 -7.74
C VAL A 89 11.62 -4.26 -8.70
N VAL A 90 11.71 -3.90 -9.98
CA VAL A 90 11.39 -4.75 -11.14
C VAL A 90 12.67 -5.03 -11.92
N ARG A 91 12.76 -6.20 -12.56
CA ARG A 91 14.01 -6.68 -13.17
C ARG A 91 13.86 -6.95 -14.66
N ASP A 92 14.96 -6.87 -15.39
CA ASP A 92 15.05 -7.22 -16.82
C ASP A 92 14.63 -8.66 -17.19
N ASN A 93 14.48 -9.55 -16.21
CA ASN A 93 13.98 -10.91 -16.41
C ASN A 93 12.46 -11.08 -16.21
N GLY A 94 11.72 -9.98 -16.03
CA GLY A 94 10.27 -10.03 -15.85
C GLY A 94 9.81 -10.23 -14.40
N SER A 95 10.74 -10.40 -13.45
CA SER A 95 10.39 -10.50 -12.03
C SER A 95 10.12 -9.14 -11.41
N ASN A 96 9.37 -9.15 -10.31
CA ASN A 96 9.11 -7.96 -9.51
C ASN A 96 9.03 -8.32 -8.03
N GLU A 97 9.22 -7.31 -7.19
CA GLU A 97 9.03 -7.39 -5.76
C GLU A 97 7.67 -6.89 -5.32
N SER A 98 7.13 -7.55 -4.31
CA SER A 98 5.89 -7.18 -3.67
C SER A 98 5.85 -7.57 -2.21
N VAL A 99 5.11 -6.80 -1.43
CA VAL A 99 4.86 -7.05 -0.01
C VAL A 99 3.37 -7.08 0.26
N GLY A 100 2.94 -7.97 1.16
CA GLY A 100 1.53 -8.12 1.49
C GLY A 100 1.30 -8.20 2.98
N GLN A 101 0.12 -7.76 3.41
CA GLN A 101 -0.34 -7.94 4.78
C GLN A 101 -1.84 -8.18 4.84
N LYS A 102 -2.27 -8.80 5.95
CA LYS A 102 -3.69 -8.93 6.29
C LYS A 102 -4.20 -7.62 6.88
N CYS A 103 -5.32 -7.13 6.37
CA CYS A 103 -6.02 -6.00 6.94
C CYS A 103 -6.55 -6.35 8.33
N ARG A 104 -6.59 -5.38 9.25
CA ARG A 104 -7.17 -5.59 10.59
C ARG A 104 -8.67 -5.91 10.52
N SER A 105 -9.35 -5.45 9.49
CA SER A 105 -10.75 -5.73 9.19
C SER A 105 -10.95 -5.78 7.69
N ASP A 106 -11.96 -6.53 7.25
CA ASP A 106 -12.22 -6.73 5.83
C ASP A 106 -12.76 -5.45 5.18
N LEU A 107 -12.25 -5.15 3.99
CA LEU A 107 -12.81 -4.16 3.08
C LEU A 107 -14.03 -4.80 2.39
N LEU A 108 -15.21 -4.34 2.75
CA LEU A 108 -16.47 -4.86 2.21
C LEU A 108 -16.68 -4.45 0.76
N LYS A 109 -17.22 -5.38 -0.04
CA LYS A 109 -17.61 -5.17 -1.44
C LYS A 109 -18.46 -3.90 -1.61
N SER A 110 -18.22 -3.19 -2.72
CA SER A 110 -18.93 -1.99 -3.18
C SER A 110 -18.78 -0.72 -2.32
N ASN A 111 -18.30 -0.84 -1.07
CA ASN A 111 -17.96 0.34 -0.26
C ASN A 111 -16.79 1.10 -0.90
N LYS A 112 -16.79 2.42 -0.73
CA LYS A 112 -15.71 3.28 -1.20
C LYS A 112 -14.69 3.45 -0.08
N TYR A 113 -13.43 3.24 -0.40
CA TYR A 113 -12.33 3.44 0.52
C TYR A 113 -11.33 4.40 -0.07
N GLU A 114 -10.72 5.23 0.77
CA GLU A 114 -9.63 6.12 0.42
C GLU A 114 -8.40 5.76 1.27
N MET A 115 -7.23 5.84 0.65
CA MET A 115 -5.95 5.77 1.35
C MET A 115 -4.89 6.58 0.57
N SER A 116 -3.73 6.73 1.17
CA SER A 116 -2.59 7.39 0.55
C SER A 116 -1.28 6.68 0.85
N VAL A 117 -0.27 6.96 0.03
CA VAL A 117 1.09 6.45 0.20
C VAL A 117 2.09 7.49 -0.30
N HIS A 118 3.27 7.56 0.31
CA HIS A 118 4.35 8.42 -0.18
C HIS A 118 5.25 7.61 -1.09
N LEU A 119 5.46 8.11 -2.30
CA LEU A 119 6.29 7.47 -3.31
C LEU A 119 7.43 8.40 -3.72
N ALA A 120 8.56 7.81 -4.04
CA ALA A 120 9.71 8.49 -4.61
C ALA A 120 10.55 7.51 -5.46
N GLN A 121 11.48 8.06 -6.23
CA GLN A 121 12.52 7.31 -6.93
C GLN A 121 13.88 7.96 -6.69
N SER A 122 14.88 7.17 -6.28
CA SER A 122 16.23 7.69 -6.17
C SER A 122 16.83 7.97 -7.56
N PRO A 123 17.54 9.10 -7.78
CA PRO A 123 18.26 9.34 -9.03
C PRO A 123 19.41 8.34 -9.24
N ASN A 124 19.87 7.69 -8.17
CA ASN A 124 20.89 6.66 -8.20
C ASN A 124 20.37 5.40 -7.51
N PHE A 125 20.24 4.32 -8.27
CA PHE A 125 19.91 3.02 -7.71
C PHE A 125 20.53 1.94 -8.60
N LYS A 126 21.37 1.10 -8.00
CA LYS A 126 22.02 -0.03 -8.67
C LYS A 126 21.63 -1.32 -8.00
N SER A 127 21.45 -2.39 -8.74
CA SER A 127 21.26 -3.71 -8.12
C SER A 127 21.83 -4.79 -9.03
N HIS A 128 21.97 -6.00 -8.51
CA HIS A 128 22.41 -7.15 -9.29
C HIS A 128 21.32 -7.56 -10.28
N SER A 129 21.65 -7.53 -11.58
CA SER A 129 20.85 -8.19 -12.60
C SER A 129 21.28 -9.66 -12.73
N ARG A 130 20.32 -10.57 -12.60
CA ARG A 130 20.56 -11.99 -12.87
C ARG A 130 20.74 -12.27 -14.37
N SER A 131 20.07 -11.52 -15.23
CA SER A 131 20.18 -11.67 -16.69
C SER A 131 21.60 -11.38 -17.19
N TYR A 132 22.26 -10.38 -16.61
CA TYR A 132 23.62 -9.98 -17.00
C TYR A 132 24.72 -10.51 -16.06
N GLY A 133 24.36 -11.00 -14.88
CA GLY A 133 25.32 -11.45 -13.86
C GLY A 133 26.18 -10.32 -13.26
N VAL A 134 25.76 -9.06 -13.42
CA VAL A 134 26.51 -7.87 -13.00
C VAL A 134 25.60 -6.85 -12.31
N VAL A 135 26.21 -5.90 -11.61
CA VAL A 135 25.51 -4.74 -11.04
C VAL A 135 25.19 -3.75 -12.16
N VAL A 136 23.92 -3.38 -12.30
CA VAL A 136 23.42 -2.43 -13.32
C VAL A 136 22.52 -1.38 -12.69
N ASN A 137 22.13 -0.36 -13.46
CA ASN A 137 21.21 0.69 -12.99
C ASN A 137 19.76 0.21 -13.01
N PHE A 138 19.01 0.59 -11.99
CA PHE A 138 17.60 0.28 -11.77
C PHE A 138 16.75 1.55 -11.75
N THR A 139 17.12 2.57 -12.51
CA THR A 139 16.53 3.92 -12.45
C THR A 139 15.43 4.14 -13.49
N THR A 140 14.94 3.09 -14.16
CA THR A 140 13.78 3.23 -15.05
C THR A 140 12.51 3.37 -14.20
N PRO A 141 11.67 4.39 -14.41
CA PRO A 141 10.42 4.59 -13.67
C PRO A 141 9.53 3.36 -13.64
N THR A 142 8.99 3.03 -12.48
CA THR A 142 8.05 1.93 -12.24
C THR A 142 6.76 2.48 -11.66
N VAL A 143 5.72 1.63 -11.61
CA VAL A 143 4.45 1.96 -10.97
C VAL A 143 4.30 1.18 -9.68
N LEU A 144 3.56 1.72 -8.72
CA LEU A 144 3.00 0.94 -7.63
C LEU A 144 1.67 0.35 -8.09
N GLN A 145 1.49 -0.95 -7.91
CA GLN A 145 0.18 -1.59 -7.94
C GLN A 145 -0.25 -1.98 -6.52
N VAL A 146 -1.49 -1.69 -6.17
CA VAL A 146 -2.13 -2.15 -4.93
C VAL A 146 -3.23 -3.13 -5.31
N TRP A 147 -3.04 -4.37 -4.86
CA TRP A 147 -3.96 -5.47 -5.10
C TRP A 147 -4.70 -5.83 -3.82
N GLY A 148 -5.94 -6.27 -3.96
CA GLY A 148 -6.70 -6.90 -2.89
C GLY A 148 -6.95 -8.38 -3.14
N GLY A 149 -7.04 -9.14 -2.06
CA GLY A 149 -7.38 -10.56 -2.08
C GLY A 149 -7.97 -11.07 -0.77
N THR A 150 -8.00 -12.39 -0.60
CA THR A 150 -8.56 -13.05 0.59
C THR A 150 -7.54 -13.84 1.39
N ASN A 151 -6.41 -14.18 0.77
CA ASN A 151 -5.23 -14.75 1.39
C ASN A 151 -4.04 -13.80 1.24
N ASN A 152 -3.04 -13.97 2.09
CA ASN A 152 -1.86 -13.11 2.05
C ASN A 152 -1.10 -13.34 0.73
N CYS A 153 -0.62 -12.25 0.12
CA CYS A 153 0.00 -12.25 -1.21
C CYS A 153 -0.90 -12.56 -2.41
N ASP A 154 -2.21 -12.61 -2.20
CA ASP A 154 -3.16 -12.67 -3.31
C ASP A 154 -3.10 -11.38 -4.14
N GLU A 155 -3.21 -11.55 -5.46
CA GLU A 155 -3.36 -10.46 -6.44
C GLU A 155 -4.63 -10.72 -7.27
N VAL A 156 -5.80 -10.66 -6.61
CA VAL A 156 -7.09 -11.01 -7.22
C VAL A 156 -7.74 -9.80 -7.88
N GLU A 157 -7.74 -8.66 -7.21
CA GLU A 157 -8.36 -7.43 -7.69
C GLU A 157 -7.36 -6.27 -7.65
N LEU A 158 -7.06 -5.68 -8.81
CA LEU A 158 -6.25 -4.45 -8.87
C LEU A 158 -7.10 -3.27 -8.38
N LEU A 159 -6.76 -2.73 -7.23
CA LEU A 159 -7.46 -1.62 -6.59
C LEU A 159 -6.92 -0.27 -7.04
N TYR A 160 -5.61 -0.19 -7.25
CA TYR A 160 -4.93 1.03 -7.66
C TYR A 160 -3.65 0.73 -8.44
N GLU A 161 -3.34 1.62 -9.38
CA GLU A 161 -2.04 1.68 -10.05
C GLU A 161 -1.61 3.15 -10.14
N SER A 162 -0.40 3.46 -9.67
CA SER A 162 0.15 4.81 -9.76
C SER A 162 0.58 5.14 -11.20
N PRO A 163 0.70 6.44 -11.56
CA PRO A 163 1.58 6.85 -12.65
C PRO A 163 3.02 6.34 -12.41
N PRO A 164 3.86 6.25 -13.46
CA PRO A 164 5.28 5.97 -13.27
C PRO A 164 5.92 7.01 -12.34
N ILE A 165 6.71 6.54 -11.38
CA ILE A 165 7.40 7.39 -10.42
C ILE A 165 8.78 7.76 -10.99
N ASP A 166 8.94 9.02 -11.37
CA ASP A 166 10.13 9.58 -12.04
C ASP A 166 10.71 10.82 -11.33
N HIS A 167 10.32 11.02 -10.08
CA HIS A 167 10.71 12.17 -9.25
C HIS A 167 11.44 11.72 -7.99
N ASN A 168 12.34 12.58 -7.48
CA ASN A 168 13.23 12.25 -6.37
C ASN A 168 12.76 12.77 -5.01
N GLU A 169 11.83 13.72 -5.02
CA GLU A 169 11.10 14.17 -3.86
C GLU A 169 9.99 13.20 -3.48
N TRP A 170 9.72 13.03 -2.18
CA TRP A 170 8.55 12.28 -1.73
C TRP A 170 7.27 13.02 -2.13
N LYS A 171 6.35 12.32 -2.79
CA LYS A 171 5.02 12.83 -3.12
C LYS A 171 3.95 11.91 -2.56
N THR A 172 2.89 12.52 -2.03
CA THR A 172 1.71 11.81 -1.55
C THR A 172 0.81 11.44 -2.73
N TYR A 173 0.47 10.17 -2.82
CA TYR A 173 -0.49 9.63 -3.78
C TYR A 173 -1.75 9.21 -3.02
N THR A 174 -2.77 10.06 -3.03
CA THR A 174 -4.09 9.75 -2.48
C THR A 174 -4.97 9.16 -3.56
N PHE A 175 -5.61 8.04 -3.26
CA PHE A 175 -6.49 7.34 -4.19
C PHE A 175 -7.65 6.66 -3.46
N TRP A 176 -8.73 6.44 -4.20
CA TRP A 176 -9.88 5.71 -3.71
C TRP A 176 -10.19 4.52 -4.62
N PHE A 177 -10.80 3.50 -4.04
CA PHE A 177 -11.22 2.29 -4.76
C PHE A 177 -12.55 1.75 -4.22
N ARG A 178 -13.21 0.91 -5.03
CA ARG A 178 -14.43 0.18 -4.65
C ARG A 178 -14.23 -1.31 -4.93
N PRO A 179 -14.02 -2.13 -3.89
CA PRO A 179 -13.83 -3.57 -4.07
C PRO A 179 -14.99 -4.24 -4.79
N LYS A 180 -14.71 -5.13 -5.73
CA LYS A 180 -15.69 -6.00 -6.42
C LYS A 180 -16.01 -7.25 -5.60
N SER A 181 -15.13 -7.64 -4.69
CA SER A 181 -15.35 -8.66 -3.66
C SER A 181 -14.95 -8.16 -2.27
N ASN A 182 -15.28 -8.91 -1.22
CA ASN A 182 -14.71 -8.64 0.09
C ASN A 182 -13.20 -8.92 0.04
N ILE A 183 -12.40 -8.03 0.61
CA ILE A 183 -10.94 -8.09 0.61
C ILE A 183 -10.46 -8.11 2.06
N SER A 184 -9.63 -9.09 2.41
CA SER A 184 -9.05 -9.23 3.75
C SER A 184 -7.53 -9.00 3.77
N THR A 185 -6.91 -8.88 2.60
CA THR A 185 -5.47 -8.69 2.43
C THR A 185 -5.17 -7.66 1.34
N LEU A 186 -4.07 -6.93 1.51
CA LEU A 186 -3.52 -6.04 0.48
C LEU A 186 -2.11 -6.48 0.10
N THR A 187 -1.78 -6.36 -1.19
CA THR A 187 -0.45 -6.60 -1.75
C THR A 187 0.01 -5.36 -2.51
N PHE A 188 1.15 -4.81 -2.12
CA PHE A 188 1.82 -3.67 -2.75
C PHE A 188 2.94 -4.22 -3.63
N SER A 189 2.90 -3.94 -4.92
CA SER A 189 3.85 -4.47 -5.91
C SER A 189 4.48 -3.35 -6.71
N ALA A 190 5.81 -3.40 -6.85
CA ALA A 190 6.47 -2.64 -7.91
C ALA A 190 6.16 -3.31 -9.25
N TYR A 191 5.74 -2.55 -10.26
CA TYR A 191 5.41 -3.12 -11.55
C TYR A 191 5.93 -2.27 -12.72
N TYR A 192 6.01 -2.90 -13.88
CA TYR A 192 6.40 -2.24 -15.12
C TYR A 192 5.33 -1.23 -15.53
N LYS A 193 5.75 -0.11 -16.12
CA LYS A 193 4.80 0.85 -16.71
C LYS A 193 3.97 0.18 -17.81
N ARG A 194 2.77 0.70 -18.06
CA ARG A 194 1.92 0.23 -19.17
C ARG A 194 2.64 0.27 -20.50
N ASN A 195 2.27 -0.64 -21.40
CA ASN A 195 2.86 -0.81 -22.74
C ASN A 195 4.35 -1.21 -22.74
N THR A 196 4.87 -1.72 -21.62
CA THR A 196 6.20 -2.33 -21.59
C THR A 196 6.18 -3.65 -22.33
N ILE A 197 6.95 -3.74 -23.43
CA ILE A 197 7.10 -4.97 -24.23
C ILE A 197 8.29 -5.79 -23.73
N VAL A 198 9.34 -5.11 -23.28
CA VAL A 198 10.59 -5.72 -22.78
C VAL A 198 10.77 -5.31 -21.34
N ALA A 199 10.89 -6.29 -20.45
CA ALA A 199 11.15 -6.06 -19.04
C ALA A 199 12.45 -5.26 -18.86
N TYR A 200 12.49 -4.41 -17.83
CA TYR A 200 13.60 -3.51 -17.56
C TYR A 200 13.93 -3.49 -16.06
N ASN A 201 15.09 -2.94 -15.74
CA ASN A 201 15.50 -2.71 -14.35
C ASN A 201 14.98 -1.36 -13.86
N GLY A 202 14.16 -1.39 -12.82
CA GLY A 202 13.49 -0.22 -12.25
C GLY A 202 13.27 -0.39 -10.75
N HIS A 203 13.05 0.71 -10.04
CA HIS A 203 12.76 0.68 -8.61
C HIS A 203 11.74 1.76 -8.23
N ILE A 204 11.10 1.53 -7.09
CA ILE A 204 10.19 2.46 -6.41
C ILE A 204 10.49 2.46 -4.92
N LEU A 205 10.39 3.62 -4.29
CA LEU A 205 10.50 3.80 -2.84
C LEU A 205 9.11 4.06 -2.28
N LEU A 206 8.75 3.38 -1.20
CA LEU A 206 7.48 3.50 -0.48
C LEU A 206 7.74 3.86 0.98
N ASP A 207 7.01 4.86 1.47
CA ASP A 207 6.99 5.24 2.87
C ASP A 207 5.58 5.70 3.25
N THR A 208 5.25 5.63 4.54
CA THR A 208 4.10 6.28 5.16
C THR A 208 2.79 5.97 4.41
N VAL A 209 2.37 4.71 4.45
CA VAL A 209 1.04 4.28 3.97
C VAL A 209 -0.01 4.74 4.98
N SER A 210 -1.05 5.46 4.56
CA SER A 210 -2.10 5.85 5.52
C SER A 210 -2.97 4.67 5.94
N ASP A 211 -3.75 4.88 6.98
CA ASP A 211 -4.93 4.05 7.22
C ASP A 211 -5.87 4.10 6.01
N ILE A 212 -6.71 3.08 5.91
CA ILE A 212 -7.74 2.97 4.88
C ILE A 212 -9.05 3.44 5.49
N ILE A 213 -9.64 4.48 4.91
CA ILE A 213 -10.83 5.14 5.44
C ILE A 213 -12.00 4.79 4.53
N GLN A 214 -13.05 4.18 5.10
CA GLN A 214 -14.32 4.06 4.39
C GLN A 214 -14.95 5.45 4.27
N ILE A 215 -15.31 5.85 3.06
CA ILE A 215 -15.89 7.15 2.75
C ILE A 215 -17.23 6.99 2.01
N GLU A 216 -18.02 8.06 1.95
CA GLU A 216 -19.30 8.13 1.24
C GLU A 216 -19.14 8.12 -0.31
#